data_AF-A0A233S8H6-F1
#
_entry.id   AF-A0A233S8H6-F1
#
_cell.length_a   1.000
_cell.length_b   1.000
_cell.length_c   1.000
_cell.angle_alpha   90.00
_cell.angle_beta   90.00
_cell.angle_gamma   90.00
#
_symmetry.space_group_name_H-M   'P 1'
#
loop_
_entity.id
_entity.type
_entity.pdbx_description
1 polymer ?
#
loop_
_entity_poly.entity_id
_entity_poly.type
_entity_poly.pdbx_seq_one_letter_code
_entity_poly.pdbx_strand_id
1 'polypeptide(L)'
;MELSGIQGHMRVQEHAEKYVARHGRHPYTDCWPWAEAALAWSRANEQQVGWWSLRNADLFDDDIEHLPAAIAETFRLSMVRHNRAPGDLNLDNALLELGYWATGRNYPDAGTPGWPQPTGPYAARWQAAFLPSDPERAERLAIGAEHVLRGLLFHTAKSPHRSIADDYRLRVHGITYIALADTAPLIGITTPVEVRDPLSYQGIEGLTAVPLPDAA
;
A
#
# COMPACT_ATOMS: atom_id res chain seq x y z
N MET A 1 -3.85 -1.11 32.78
CA MET A 1 -3.91 -0.14 31.68
C MET A 1 -4.48 -0.88 30.50
N GLU A 2 -5.81 -1.07 30.52
CA GLU A 2 -6.54 -1.78 29.48
C GLU A 2 -6.71 -0.84 28.30
N LEU A 3 -6.33 -1.31 27.11
CA LEU A 3 -6.40 -0.58 25.85
C LEU A 3 -7.85 -0.26 25.53
N SER A 4 -8.26 0.96 25.85
CA SER A 4 -9.50 1.56 25.38
C SER A 4 -9.46 1.67 23.85
N GLY A 5 -10.52 1.17 23.20
CA GLY A 5 -10.85 1.59 21.84
C GLY A 5 -10.79 0.53 20.74
N ILE A 6 -11.29 -0.69 20.99
CA ILE A 6 -11.75 -1.58 19.89
C ILE A 6 -13.04 -0.97 19.30
N GLN A 7 -12.91 0.14 18.60
CA GLN A 7 -13.93 0.65 17.69
C GLN A 7 -13.55 0.19 16.28
N GLY A 8 -14.05 -1.00 15.92
CA GLY A 8 -14.35 -1.35 14.53
C GLY A 8 -13.17 -1.59 13.58
N HIS A 9 -12.07 -2.23 14.01
CA HIS A 9 -11.17 -2.83 13.02
C HIS A 9 -11.88 -4.00 12.33
N MET A 10 -12.29 -3.78 11.08
CA MET A 10 -12.80 -4.83 10.23
C MET A 10 -11.74 -5.93 10.12
N ARG A 11 -12.14 -7.21 10.19
CA ARG A 11 -11.19 -8.30 9.99
C ARG A 11 -10.75 -8.31 8.52
N VAL A 12 -9.49 -8.68 8.27
CA VAL A 12 -8.91 -8.73 6.91
C VAL A 12 -9.78 -9.54 5.95
N GLN A 13 -10.30 -10.68 6.43
CA GLN A 13 -11.18 -11.54 5.65
C GLN A 13 -12.53 -10.86 5.32
N GLU A 14 -13.20 -10.27 6.31
CA GLU A 14 -14.48 -9.57 6.13
C GLU A 14 -14.36 -8.40 5.15
N HIS A 15 -13.26 -7.64 5.22
CA HIS A 15 -12.97 -6.57 4.27
C HIS A 15 -12.74 -7.12 2.87
N ALA A 16 -11.95 -8.19 2.73
CA ALA A 16 -11.71 -8.83 1.44
C ALA A 16 -13.01 -9.33 0.80
N GLU A 17 -13.91 -9.94 1.58
CA GLU A 17 -15.22 -10.41 1.12
C GLU A 17 -16.10 -9.25 0.62
N LYS A 18 -16.20 -8.15 1.38
CA LYS A 18 -16.93 -6.94 0.95
C LYS A 18 -16.32 -6.31 -0.30
N TYR A 19 -14.99 -6.25 -0.36
CA TYR A 19 -14.29 -5.70 -1.52
C TYR A 19 -14.53 -6.55 -2.77
N VAL A 20 -14.44 -7.88 -2.66
CA VAL A 20 -14.74 -8.81 -3.76
C VAL A 20 -16.19 -8.68 -4.20
N ALA A 21 -17.14 -8.55 -3.28
CA ALA A 21 -18.55 -8.36 -3.63
C ALA A 21 -18.77 -7.08 -4.47
N ARG A 22 -18.00 -6.01 -4.21
CA ARG A 22 -18.10 -4.75 -4.95
C ARG A 22 -17.29 -4.71 -6.26
N HIS A 23 -16.07 -5.23 -6.25
CA HIS A 23 -15.12 -5.07 -7.36
C HIS A 23 -14.92 -6.35 -8.20
N GLY A 24 -15.49 -7.48 -7.78
CA GLY A 24 -15.36 -8.77 -8.46
C GLY A 24 -13.97 -9.42 -8.35
N ARG A 25 -13.04 -8.82 -7.58
CA ARG A 25 -11.65 -9.26 -7.45
C ARG A 25 -11.11 -8.96 -6.06
N HIS A 26 -10.09 -9.72 -5.64
CA HIS A 26 -9.53 -9.62 -4.29
C HIS A 26 -8.69 -8.32 -4.14
N PRO A 27 -8.73 -7.61 -3.00
CA PRO A 27 -8.00 -6.34 -2.84
C PRO A 27 -6.49 -6.49 -3.10
N TYR A 28 -5.90 -7.62 -2.70
CA TYR A 28 -4.50 -7.93 -3.00
C TYR A 28 -4.18 -7.93 -4.50
N THR A 29 -5.13 -8.35 -5.35
CA THR A 29 -4.97 -8.31 -6.81
C THR A 29 -4.88 -6.88 -7.32
N ASP A 30 -5.60 -5.95 -6.69
CA ASP A 30 -5.57 -4.52 -7.08
C ASP A 30 -4.35 -3.80 -6.50
N CYS A 31 -3.82 -4.25 -5.37
CA CYS A 31 -2.58 -3.73 -4.80
C CYS A 31 -1.33 -4.16 -5.57
N TRP A 32 -1.37 -5.31 -6.26
CA TRP A 32 -0.18 -5.91 -6.87
C TRP A 32 0.47 -5.03 -7.95
N PRO A 33 -0.25 -4.45 -8.93
CA PRO A 33 0.37 -3.58 -9.93
C PRO A 33 1.06 -2.35 -9.32
N TRP A 34 0.50 -1.80 -8.23
CA TRP A 34 1.12 -0.69 -7.49
C TRP A 34 2.42 -1.13 -6.83
N ALA A 35 2.45 -2.33 -6.26
CA ALA A 35 3.62 -2.88 -5.61
C ALA A 35 4.78 -3.11 -6.60
N GLU A 36 4.49 -3.70 -7.75
CA GLU A 36 5.50 -3.91 -8.81
C GLU A 36 6.03 -2.57 -9.34
N ALA A 37 5.15 -1.62 -9.62
CA ALA A 37 5.52 -0.30 -10.11
C ALA A 37 6.35 0.48 -9.09
N ALA A 38 5.97 0.45 -7.81
CA ALA A 38 6.72 1.10 -6.73
C ALA A 38 8.12 0.50 -6.57
N LEU A 39 8.25 -0.84 -6.60
CA LEU A 39 9.56 -1.49 -6.53
C LEU A 39 10.42 -1.17 -7.75
N ALA A 40 9.85 -1.25 -8.96
CA ALA A 40 10.56 -0.93 -10.20
C ALA A 40 11.08 0.51 -10.18
N TRP A 41 10.25 1.47 -9.76
CA TRP A 41 10.65 2.86 -9.58
C TRP A 41 11.76 3.01 -8.54
N SER A 42 11.66 2.35 -7.38
CA SER A 42 12.68 2.42 -6.33
C SER A 42 14.04 1.92 -6.82
N ARG A 43 14.07 0.79 -7.54
CA ARG A 43 15.30 0.25 -8.13
C ARG A 43 15.90 1.19 -9.18
N ALA A 44 15.07 1.81 -10.02
CA ALA A 44 15.53 2.77 -11.02
C ALA A 44 16.08 4.07 -10.41
N ASN A 45 15.66 4.42 -9.18
CA ASN A 45 16.01 5.67 -8.50
C ASN A 45 16.86 5.45 -7.24
N GLU A 46 17.57 4.31 -7.15
CA GLU A 46 18.31 3.89 -5.95
C GLU A 46 19.30 4.95 -5.44
N GLN A 47 19.93 5.70 -6.34
CA GLN A 47 20.87 6.77 -6.01
C GLN A 47 20.19 8.05 -5.48
N GLN A 48 18.90 8.24 -5.76
CA GLN A 48 18.14 9.45 -5.45
C GLN A 48 17.28 9.33 -4.18
N VAL A 49 17.10 8.10 -3.67
CA VAL A 49 16.28 7.83 -2.47
C VAL A 49 17.08 7.91 -1.17
N GLY A 50 18.41 8.03 -1.25
CA GLY A 50 19.29 8.27 -0.09
C GLY A 50 19.18 7.18 0.97
N TRP A 51 18.87 7.57 2.21
CA TRP A 51 18.69 6.64 3.34
C TRP A 51 17.61 5.58 3.05
N TRP A 52 16.57 5.91 2.28
CA TRP A 52 15.48 5.00 1.93
C TRP A 52 15.80 4.05 0.77
N SER A 53 17.07 3.94 0.38
CA SER A 53 17.52 2.91 -0.57
C SER A 53 17.31 1.51 0.00
N LEU A 54 17.00 0.55 -0.88
CA LEU A 54 16.90 -0.87 -0.54
C LEU A 54 18.21 -1.44 0.01
N ARG A 55 19.36 -0.85 -0.34
CA ARG A 55 20.68 -1.25 0.22
C ARG A 55 20.78 -1.04 1.72
N ASN A 56 19.94 -0.16 2.28
CA ASN A 56 19.92 0.15 3.70
C ASN A 56 18.82 -0.63 4.44
N ALA A 57 18.07 -1.50 3.76
CA ALA A 57 16.91 -2.21 4.32
C ALA A 57 17.24 -3.58 4.94
N ASP A 58 18.54 -3.93 5.07
CA ASP A 58 19.03 -5.19 5.65
C ASP A 58 18.36 -6.44 5.03
N LEU A 59 18.19 -6.41 3.70
CA LEU A 59 17.56 -7.49 2.93
C LEU A 59 18.62 -8.50 2.45
N PHE A 60 18.24 -9.77 2.40
CA PHE A 60 18.98 -10.78 1.65
C PHE A 60 18.63 -10.70 0.15
N ASP A 61 19.52 -11.20 -0.70
CA ASP A 61 19.34 -11.14 -2.16
C ASP A 61 18.02 -11.77 -2.62
N ASP A 62 17.61 -12.87 -1.97
CA ASP A 62 16.36 -13.57 -2.25
C ASP A 62 15.12 -12.87 -1.68
N ASP A 63 15.26 -12.00 -0.67
CA ASP A 63 14.14 -11.20 -0.14
C ASP A 63 13.65 -10.16 -1.17
N ILE A 64 14.54 -9.65 -2.04
CA ILE A 64 14.19 -8.62 -3.04
C ILE A 64 13.11 -9.11 -4.01
N GLU A 65 13.13 -10.39 -4.38
CA GLU A 65 12.13 -10.99 -5.27
C GLU A 65 10.73 -11.05 -4.64
N HIS A 66 10.66 -11.02 -3.30
CA HIS A 66 9.43 -11.09 -2.52
C HIS A 66 8.90 -9.71 -2.08
N LEU A 67 9.65 -8.62 -2.31
CA LEU A 67 9.22 -7.26 -1.96
C LEU A 67 7.89 -6.82 -2.60
N PRO A 68 7.53 -7.17 -3.86
CA PRO A 68 6.20 -6.82 -4.38
C PRO A 68 5.08 -7.43 -3.54
N ALA A 69 5.28 -8.65 -3.02
CA ALA A 69 4.29 -9.29 -2.17
C ALA A 69 4.12 -8.57 -0.84
N ALA A 70 5.23 -8.09 -0.26
CA ALA A 70 5.23 -7.31 0.97
C ALA A 70 4.58 -5.94 0.80
N ILE A 71 4.91 -5.19 -0.26
CA ILE A 71 4.31 -3.90 -0.55
C ILE A 71 2.80 -4.04 -0.83
N ALA A 72 2.39 -5.04 -1.62
CA ALA A 72 0.97 -5.31 -1.88
C ALA A 72 0.22 -5.67 -0.59
N GLU A 73 0.87 -6.40 0.32
CA GLU A 73 0.30 -6.76 1.62
C GLU A 73 0.17 -5.53 2.53
N THR A 74 1.19 -4.67 2.58
CA THR A 74 1.17 -3.38 3.27
C THR A 74 -0.04 -2.55 2.82
N PHE A 75 -0.28 -2.44 1.50
CA PHE A 75 -1.45 -1.77 0.97
C PHE A 75 -2.76 -2.47 1.37
N ARG A 76 -2.84 -3.79 1.23
CA ARG A 76 -4.04 -4.56 1.60
C ARG A 76 -4.42 -4.34 3.07
N LEU A 77 -3.46 -4.40 3.98
CA LEU A 77 -3.67 -4.17 5.41
C LEU A 77 -4.11 -2.72 5.67
N SER A 78 -3.54 -1.75 4.96
CA SER A 78 -3.97 -0.35 5.00
C SER A 78 -5.43 -0.19 4.56
N MET A 79 -5.83 -0.85 3.47
CA MET A 79 -7.22 -0.83 2.99
C MET A 79 -8.18 -1.35 4.07
N VAL A 80 -7.82 -2.42 4.76
CA VAL A 80 -8.63 -3.00 5.85
C VAL A 80 -8.76 -2.02 7.01
N ARG A 81 -7.64 -1.43 7.47
CA ARG A 81 -7.64 -0.52 8.63
C ARG A 81 -8.39 0.77 8.36
N HIS A 82 -8.27 1.33 7.15
CA HIS A 82 -8.83 2.63 6.79
C HIS A 82 -10.12 2.55 5.98
N ASN A 83 -10.54 1.36 5.57
CA ASN A 83 -11.68 1.08 4.69
C ASN A 83 -11.66 1.93 3.40
N ARG A 84 -10.57 1.82 2.63
CA ARG A 84 -10.33 2.61 1.41
C ARG A 84 -9.90 1.74 0.24
N ALA A 85 -10.16 2.21 -0.97
CA ALA A 85 -9.58 1.66 -2.19
C ALA A 85 -8.08 2.01 -2.29
N PRO A 86 -7.28 1.30 -3.11
CA PRO A 86 -5.85 1.55 -3.22
C PRO A 86 -5.50 3.01 -3.49
N GLY A 87 -6.20 3.66 -4.43
CA GLY A 87 -5.92 5.05 -4.82
C GLY A 87 -6.03 6.07 -3.68
N ASP A 88 -6.94 5.84 -2.72
CA ASP A 88 -7.22 6.76 -1.60
C ASP A 88 -6.42 6.45 -0.32
N LEU A 89 -5.52 5.46 -0.36
CA LEU A 89 -4.66 5.15 0.78
C LEU A 89 -3.77 6.34 1.11
N ASN A 90 -3.76 6.75 2.39
CA ASN A 90 -2.76 7.69 2.88
C ASN A 90 -1.41 6.98 2.91
N LEU A 91 -0.49 7.36 2.03
CA LEU A 91 0.80 6.69 1.88
C LEU A 91 1.65 6.76 3.15
N ASP A 92 1.59 7.87 3.89
CA ASP A 92 2.34 8.07 5.14
C ASP A 92 1.91 7.10 6.24
N ASN A 93 0.61 6.78 6.31
CA ASN A 93 0.10 5.74 7.20
C ASN A 93 0.36 4.35 6.63
N ALA A 94 0.08 4.17 5.33
CA ALA A 94 0.14 2.89 4.65
C ALA A 94 1.52 2.24 4.76
N LEU A 95 2.60 3.02 4.62
CA LEU A 95 3.97 2.50 4.61
C LEU A 95 4.38 1.75 5.89
N LEU A 96 3.69 1.99 7.01
CA LEU A 96 3.95 1.34 8.30
C LEU A 96 3.04 0.15 8.59
N GLU A 97 2.03 -0.10 7.76
CA GLU A 97 0.92 -1.00 8.12
C GLU A 97 1.36 -2.44 8.34
N LEU A 98 2.29 -2.95 7.51
CA LEU A 98 2.81 -4.30 7.69
C LEU A 98 3.63 -4.41 8.98
N GLY A 99 4.47 -3.42 9.28
CA GLY A 99 5.20 -3.38 10.56
C GLY A 99 4.28 -3.26 11.78
N TYR A 100 3.18 -2.50 11.66
CA TYR A 100 2.15 -2.39 12.69
C TYR A 100 1.27 -3.62 12.83
N TRP A 101 1.31 -4.54 11.87
CA TRP A 101 0.59 -5.81 11.95
C TRP A 101 1.26 -6.78 12.92
N ALA A 102 2.57 -6.63 13.14
CA ALA A 102 3.30 -7.39 14.14
C ALA A 102 2.90 -6.96 15.55
N THR A 103 2.75 -7.93 16.46
CA THR A 103 2.66 -7.65 17.90
C THR A 103 4.09 -7.66 18.45
N GLY A 104 4.70 -6.48 18.51
CA GLY A 104 6.15 -6.37 18.72
C GLY A 104 6.90 -6.71 17.43
N ARG A 105 7.66 -7.81 17.43
CA ARG A 105 8.31 -8.37 16.22
C ARG A 105 7.67 -9.68 15.73
N ASN A 106 6.58 -10.10 16.38
CA ASN A 106 5.92 -11.35 16.04
C ASN A 106 4.73 -11.08 15.12
N TYR A 107 4.85 -11.51 13.88
CA TYR A 107 3.73 -11.57 12.95
C TYR A 107 2.82 -12.75 13.30
N PRO A 108 1.49 -12.68 13.05
CA PRO A 108 0.65 -13.87 13.10
C PRO A 108 1.15 -14.92 12.10
N ASP A 109 0.84 -16.20 12.31
CA ASP A 109 1.25 -17.21 11.33
C ASP A 109 0.49 -16.98 10.00
N ALA A 110 1.24 -16.95 8.90
CA ALA A 110 0.71 -16.77 7.56
C ALA A 110 -0.33 -17.85 7.21
N GLY A 111 -1.49 -17.45 6.69
CA GLY A 111 -2.59 -18.35 6.33
C GLY A 111 -3.58 -18.63 7.46
N THR A 112 -3.30 -18.14 8.68
CA THR A 112 -4.27 -18.21 9.79
C THR A 112 -5.37 -17.16 9.64
N PRO A 113 -6.49 -17.28 10.38
CA PRO A 113 -7.51 -16.22 10.43
C PRO A 113 -6.98 -14.84 10.88
N GLY A 114 -5.86 -14.81 11.61
CA GLY A 114 -5.18 -13.58 12.01
C GLY A 114 -4.38 -12.92 10.89
N TRP A 115 -3.92 -13.70 9.90
CA TRP A 115 -3.27 -13.19 8.70
C TRP A 115 -3.62 -14.04 7.48
N PRO A 116 -4.87 -13.93 6.98
CA PRO A 116 -5.38 -14.83 5.98
C PRO A 116 -4.68 -14.59 4.64
N GLN A 117 -4.33 -15.69 3.97
CA GLN A 117 -3.76 -15.68 2.64
C GLN A 117 -4.74 -14.99 1.66
N PRO A 118 -4.25 -14.12 0.75
CA PRO A 118 -5.09 -13.56 -0.29
C PRO A 118 -5.50 -14.60 -1.32
N THR A 119 -6.63 -14.40 -1.98
CA THR A 119 -7.05 -15.20 -3.15
C THR A 119 -6.63 -14.52 -4.46
N GLY A 120 -6.75 -15.24 -5.58
CA GLY A 120 -6.49 -14.71 -6.92
C GLY A 120 -5.09 -15.04 -7.46
N PRO A 121 -4.67 -14.38 -8.56
CA PRO A 121 -3.51 -14.80 -9.35
C PRO A 121 -2.16 -14.67 -8.61
N TYR A 122 -2.09 -13.85 -7.56
CA TYR A 122 -0.85 -13.58 -6.82
C TYR A 122 -0.76 -14.32 -5.47
N ALA A 123 -1.72 -15.20 -5.16
CA ALA A 123 -1.76 -15.93 -3.88
C ALA A 123 -0.48 -16.77 -3.62
N ALA A 124 0.09 -17.38 -4.66
CA ALA A 124 1.32 -18.16 -4.56
C ALA A 124 2.55 -17.27 -4.27
N ARG A 125 2.56 -16.03 -4.78
CA ARG A 125 3.65 -15.07 -4.53
C ARG A 125 3.63 -14.59 -3.08
N TRP A 126 2.44 -14.34 -2.55
CA TRP A 126 2.25 -14.05 -1.12
C TRP A 126 2.74 -15.20 -0.25
N GLN A 127 2.35 -16.44 -0.57
CA GLN A 127 2.76 -17.61 0.20
C GLN A 127 4.27 -17.84 0.17
N ALA A 128 4.92 -17.59 -0.97
CA ALA A 128 6.37 -17.69 -1.08
C ALA A 128 7.11 -16.62 -0.27
N ALA A 129 6.51 -15.44 -0.11
CA ALA A 129 7.08 -14.35 0.68
C ALA A 129 6.92 -14.57 2.20
N PHE A 130 5.76 -15.08 2.63
CA PHE A 130 5.41 -15.21 4.05
C PHE A 130 5.37 -16.70 4.46
N LEU A 131 6.55 -17.31 4.56
CA LEU A 131 6.69 -18.70 4.96
C LEU A 131 6.63 -18.83 6.49
N PRO A 132 5.78 -19.71 7.05
CA PRO A 132 5.75 -19.96 8.50
C PRO A 132 7.09 -20.45 9.07
N SER A 133 7.95 -21.03 8.24
CA SER A 133 9.28 -21.52 8.64
C SER A 133 10.34 -20.44 8.77
N ASP A 134 10.09 -19.21 8.29
CA ASP A 134 11.01 -18.08 8.40
C ASP A 134 10.25 -16.80 8.82
N PRO A 135 9.91 -16.67 10.12
CA PRO A 135 9.19 -15.51 10.63
C PRO A 135 10.01 -14.21 10.56
N GLU A 136 11.35 -14.29 10.56
CA GLU A 136 12.23 -13.11 10.48
C GLU A 136 12.20 -12.49 9.07
N ARG A 137 11.97 -13.29 8.03
CA ARG A 137 11.76 -12.77 6.66
C ARG A 137 10.60 -11.79 6.59
N ALA A 138 9.51 -12.01 7.32
CA ALA A 138 8.39 -11.08 7.32
C ALA A 138 8.80 -9.69 7.84
N GLU A 139 9.66 -9.64 8.87
CA GLU A 139 10.21 -8.38 9.41
C GLU A 139 11.10 -7.68 8.38
N ARG A 140 12.05 -8.41 7.77
CA ARG A 140 12.94 -7.86 6.73
C ARG A 140 12.14 -7.30 5.54
N LEU A 141 11.15 -8.07 5.07
CA LEU A 141 10.27 -7.64 3.98
C LEU A 141 9.43 -6.41 4.34
N ALA A 142 8.97 -6.29 5.59
CA ALA A 142 8.27 -5.10 6.05
C ALA A 142 9.16 -3.85 6.05
N ILE A 143 10.41 -3.97 6.50
CA ILE A 143 11.40 -2.89 6.45
C ILE A 143 11.69 -2.50 4.99
N GLY A 144 11.89 -3.48 4.11
CA GLY A 144 12.09 -3.23 2.69
C GLY A 144 10.90 -2.53 2.02
N ALA A 145 9.68 -2.95 2.34
CA ALA A 145 8.46 -2.29 1.86
C ALA A 145 8.36 -0.84 2.39
N GLU A 146 8.65 -0.62 3.67
CA GLU A 146 8.71 0.73 4.26
C GLU A 146 9.72 1.62 3.52
N HIS A 147 10.93 1.13 3.24
CA HIS A 147 11.96 1.87 2.50
C HIS A 147 11.48 2.31 1.11
N VAL A 148 10.90 1.37 0.34
CA VAL A 148 10.33 1.67 -0.99
C VAL A 148 9.27 2.77 -0.89
N LEU A 149 8.32 2.62 0.02
CA LEU A 149 7.18 3.53 0.15
C LEU A 149 7.58 4.89 0.73
N ARG A 150 8.58 4.97 1.62
CA ARG A 150 9.14 6.23 2.10
C ARG A 150 9.90 6.98 1.00
N GLY A 151 10.67 6.28 0.20
CA GLY A 151 11.31 6.85 -0.98
C GLY A 151 10.27 7.47 -1.90
N LEU A 152 9.18 6.73 -2.16
CA LEU A 152 8.09 7.19 -3.01
C LEU A 152 7.34 8.39 -2.42
N LEU A 153 7.04 8.35 -1.11
CA LEU A 153 6.40 9.46 -0.39
C LEU A 153 7.23 10.74 -0.49
N PHE A 154 8.54 10.64 -0.24
CA PHE A 154 9.46 11.79 -0.27
C PHE A 154 9.55 12.43 -1.66
N HIS A 155 9.63 11.63 -2.71
CA HIS A 155 9.70 12.14 -4.08
C HIS A 155 8.36 12.70 -4.55
N THR A 156 7.27 12.02 -4.21
CA THR A 156 5.93 12.51 -4.51
C THR A 156 5.71 13.86 -3.82
N ALA A 157 6.09 14.00 -2.54
CA ALA A 157 6.01 15.24 -1.77
C ALA A 157 6.69 16.46 -2.42
N LYS A 158 7.71 16.23 -3.24
CA LYS A 158 8.46 17.30 -3.94
C LYS A 158 7.89 17.66 -5.31
N SER A 159 6.89 16.93 -5.80
CA SER A 159 6.29 17.20 -7.11
C SER A 159 5.54 18.54 -7.13
N PRO A 160 5.89 19.48 -8.03
CA PRO A 160 5.34 20.84 -8.05
C PRO A 160 3.91 20.92 -8.61
N HIS A 161 3.37 19.85 -9.18
CA HIS A 161 2.12 19.87 -9.96
C HIS A 161 0.86 19.54 -9.13
N ARG A 162 0.87 19.79 -7.81
CA ARG A 162 -0.22 19.34 -6.91
C ARG A 162 -0.96 20.45 -6.17
N SER A 163 -0.56 21.72 -6.34
CA SER A 163 -1.15 22.84 -5.58
C SER A 163 -2.68 22.92 -5.68
N ILE A 164 -3.26 22.73 -6.87
CA ILE A 164 -4.72 22.78 -7.06
C ILE A 164 -5.42 21.61 -6.34
N ALA A 165 -4.87 20.40 -6.45
CA ALA A 165 -5.38 19.21 -5.76
C ALA A 165 -5.29 19.37 -4.23
N ASP A 166 -4.14 19.83 -3.73
CA ASP A 166 -3.88 20.05 -2.31
C ASP A 166 -4.82 21.11 -1.72
N ASP A 167 -5.00 22.24 -2.40
CA ASP A 167 -5.93 23.31 -1.98
C ASP A 167 -7.38 22.80 -1.92
N TYR A 168 -7.79 22.01 -2.91
CA TYR A 168 -9.12 21.42 -2.94
C TYR A 168 -9.31 20.43 -1.77
N ARG A 169 -8.36 19.50 -1.55
CA ARG A 169 -8.43 18.50 -0.48
C ARG A 169 -8.46 19.16 0.89
N LEU A 170 -7.66 20.18 1.11
CA LEU A 170 -7.63 20.93 2.36
C LEU A 170 -8.99 21.62 2.60
N ARG A 171 -9.52 22.30 1.59
CA ARG A 171 -10.79 23.06 1.71
C ARG A 171 -12.01 22.16 1.86
N VAL A 172 -12.09 21.06 1.12
CA VAL A 172 -13.30 20.22 1.05
C VAL A 172 -13.27 19.09 2.07
N HIS A 173 -12.11 18.49 2.31
CA HIS A 173 -11.97 17.29 3.14
C HIS A 173 -11.12 17.51 4.40
N GLY A 174 -10.44 18.65 4.53
CA GLY A 174 -9.50 18.90 5.63
C GLY A 174 -8.27 17.99 5.59
N ILE A 175 -7.89 17.54 4.39
CA ILE A 175 -6.84 16.54 4.17
C ILE A 175 -5.59 17.19 3.56
N THR A 176 -4.41 16.83 4.08
CA THR A 176 -3.09 17.24 3.55
C THR A 176 -2.16 16.07 3.27
N TYR A 177 -2.64 14.83 3.39
CA TYR A 177 -1.80 13.66 3.17
C TYR A 177 -1.59 13.38 1.67
N ILE A 178 -0.51 12.65 1.36
CA ILE A 178 -0.22 12.14 0.03
C ILE A 178 -0.96 10.82 -0.17
N ALA A 179 -1.91 10.82 -1.09
CA ALA A 179 -2.64 9.61 -1.45
C ALA A 179 -1.77 8.72 -2.34
N LEU A 180 -1.99 7.40 -2.33
CA LEU A 180 -1.27 6.50 -3.22
C LEU A 180 -1.47 6.89 -4.70
N ALA A 181 -2.67 7.36 -5.08
CA ALA A 181 -2.93 7.85 -6.43
C ALA A 181 -2.03 9.02 -6.87
N ASP A 182 -1.53 9.85 -5.94
CA ASP A 182 -0.59 10.93 -6.27
C ASP A 182 0.76 10.42 -6.79
N THR A 183 1.07 9.16 -6.47
CA THR A 183 2.32 8.50 -6.89
C THR A 183 2.20 7.90 -8.29
N ALA A 184 0.98 7.72 -8.81
CA ALA A 184 0.73 6.98 -10.05
C ALA A 184 1.57 7.50 -11.23
N PRO A 185 1.64 8.83 -11.49
CA PRO A 185 2.47 9.35 -12.57
C PRO A 185 3.96 9.07 -12.38
N LEU A 186 4.44 9.13 -11.13
CA LEU A 186 5.84 8.93 -10.79
C LEU A 186 6.27 7.47 -10.99
N ILE A 187 5.41 6.51 -10.67
CA ILE A 187 5.69 5.07 -10.81
C ILE A 187 5.22 4.49 -12.15
N GLY A 188 4.69 5.32 -13.06
CA GLY A 188 4.30 4.92 -14.41
C GLY A 188 2.96 4.19 -14.53
N ILE A 189 2.06 4.33 -13.55
CA ILE A 189 0.67 3.86 -13.67
C ILE A 189 -0.10 4.86 -14.52
N THR A 190 -0.47 4.44 -15.72
CA THR A 190 -1.17 5.28 -16.73
C THR A 190 -2.64 4.92 -16.89
N THR A 191 -3.07 3.78 -16.37
CA THR A 191 -4.48 3.36 -16.37
C THR A 191 -5.30 4.27 -15.44
N PRO A 192 -6.59 4.49 -15.74
CA PRO A 192 -7.47 5.23 -14.84
C PRO A 192 -7.43 4.68 -13.41
N VAL A 193 -7.25 5.57 -12.43
CA VAL A 193 -7.16 5.23 -10.99
C VAL A 193 -8.50 5.49 -10.34
N GLU A 194 -9.12 4.43 -9.81
CA GLU A 194 -10.36 4.53 -9.06
C GLU A 194 -10.14 5.20 -7.70
N VAL A 195 -10.88 6.27 -7.44
CA VAL A 195 -10.81 7.10 -6.22
C VAL A 195 -12.20 7.55 -5.78
N ARG A 196 -12.35 7.89 -4.51
CA ARG A 196 -13.62 8.36 -3.95
C ARG A 196 -14.07 9.70 -4.51
N ASP A 197 -13.13 10.62 -4.74
CA ASP A 197 -13.42 11.96 -5.25
C ASP A 197 -12.38 12.35 -6.32
N PRO A 198 -12.68 12.20 -7.62
CA PRO A 198 -11.76 12.56 -8.70
C PRO A 198 -11.30 14.03 -8.66
N LEU A 199 -12.12 14.95 -8.15
CA LEU A 199 -11.73 16.37 -8.04
C LEU A 199 -10.60 16.58 -7.03
N SER A 200 -10.41 15.66 -6.10
CA SER A 200 -9.24 15.66 -5.22
C SER A 200 -7.93 15.45 -5.98
N TYR A 201 -7.94 15.08 -7.26
CA TYR A 201 -6.74 14.78 -8.04
C TYR A 201 -6.59 15.70 -9.26
N GLN A 202 -7.37 16.79 -9.31
CA GLN A 202 -7.36 17.73 -10.43
C GLN A 202 -6.00 18.42 -10.59
N GLY A 203 -5.56 18.57 -11.84
CA GLY A 203 -4.32 19.27 -12.18
C GLY A 203 -3.04 18.45 -11.94
N ILE A 204 -3.13 17.23 -11.43
CA ILE A 204 -1.99 16.32 -11.32
C ILE A 204 -1.67 15.77 -12.72
N GLU A 205 -0.54 16.21 -13.29
CA GLU A 205 -0.11 15.79 -14.62
C GLU A 205 0.16 14.28 -14.68
N GLY A 206 -0.33 13.63 -15.75
CA GLY A 206 -0.18 12.19 -15.96
C GLY A 206 -1.14 11.31 -15.15
N LEU A 207 -1.99 11.87 -14.30
CA LEU A 207 -2.98 11.12 -13.52
C LEU A 207 -4.38 11.24 -14.14
N THR A 208 -5.01 10.10 -14.43
CA THR A 208 -6.43 10.03 -14.75
C THR A 208 -7.18 9.42 -13.57
N ALA A 209 -7.86 10.25 -12.78
CA ALA A 209 -8.68 9.79 -11.65
C ALA A 209 -10.14 9.58 -12.07
N VAL A 210 -10.74 8.45 -11.69
CA VAL A 210 -12.14 8.10 -12.00
C VAL A 210 -12.88 7.74 -10.72
N PRO A 211 -14.21 7.99 -10.63
CA PRO A 211 -14.95 7.66 -9.43
C PRO A 211 -14.96 6.14 -9.20
N LEU A 212 -14.89 5.72 -7.94
CA LEU A 212 -15.13 4.33 -7.56
C LEU A 212 -16.51 3.88 -8.07
N PRO A 213 -16.66 2.64 -8.57
CA PRO A 213 -17.95 2.12 -8.98
C PRO A 213 -18.93 2.16 -7.80
N ASP A 214 -20.18 2.54 -8.06
CA ASP A 214 -21.23 2.52 -7.05
C ASP A 214 -21.32 1.14 -6.38
N ALA A 215 -21.62 1.12 -5.08
CA ALA A 215 -21.88 -0.15 -4.42
C ALA A 215 -23.13 -0.78 -5.06
N ALA A 216 -22.97 -1.99 -5.61
CA ALA A 216 -24.08 -2.77 -6.16
C ALA A 216 -25.10 -3.17 -5.08
#